data_AF-A0A359CA28-F1
#
_entry.id   AF-A0A359CA28-F1
#
_cell.length_a   1.000
_cell.length_b   1.000
_cell.length_c   1.000
_cell.angle_alpha   90.00
_cell.angle_beta   90.00
_cell.angle_gamma   90.00
#
_symmetry.space_group_name_H-M   'P 1'
#
loop_
_entity.id
_entity.type
_entity.pdbx_description
1 polymer ?
#
loop_
_entity_poly.entity_id
_entity_poly.type
_entity_poly.pdbx_seq_one_letter_code
_entity_poly.pdbx_strand_id
1 'polypeptide(L)'
;MRTLPPPIPVPEAVSRGVLHSLQRRKKLWRFLREFCRAVGRAGGHPYLVGGIVRDLIEGRPGSDIDLMVTGIGFAALGGIVRALPRKELGIRRVVAAGKQFAVYKISTTWSGEEIDVALARSEHSTGPGHRQFEVRTHGVDAREDAS
;
A
#
# COMPACT_ATOMS: atom_id res chain seq x y z
N MET A 1 -22.28 -18.78 -18.51
CA MET A 1 -22.12 -18.03 -17.25
C MET A 1 -20.70 -18.23 -16.78
N ARG A 2 -19.90 -17.15 -16.67
CA ARG A 2 -18.50 -17.24 -16.26
C ARG A 2 -18.48 -17.30 -14.73
N THR A 3 -18.12 -18.43 -14.15
CA THR A 3 -18.02 -18.59 -12.69
C THR A 3 -16.94 -17.66 -12.18
N LEU A 4 -17.25 -16.82 -11.19
CA LEU A 4 -16.25 -16.00 -10.50
C LEU A 4 -15.20 -16.94 -9.89
N PRO A 5 -13.89 -16.64 -10.02
CA PRO A 5 -12.86 -17.44 -9.37
C PRO A 5 -13.13 -17.48 -7.86
N PRO A 6 -12.80 -18.60 -7.18
CA PRO A 6 -12.93 -18.68 -5.74
C PRO A 6 -12.10 -17.55 -5.08
N PRO A 7 -12.59 -16.95 -4.00
CA PRO A 7 -11.91 -15.83 -3.37
C PRO A 7 -10.51 -16.24 -2.92
N ILE A 8 -9.48 -15.47 -3.31
CA ILE A 8 -8.08 -15.73 -2.94
C ILE A 8 -7.96 -15.74 -1.42
N PRO A 9 -7.51 -16.82 -0.76
CA PRO A 9 -7.40 -16.86 0.70
C PRO A 9 -6.43 -15.79 1.20
N VAL A 10 -6.91 -14.93 2.11
CA VAL A 10 -6.06 -13.94 2.80
C VAL A 10 -5.48 -14.62 4.03
N PRO A 11 -4.15 -14.69 4.19
CA PRO A 11 -3.54 -15.29 5.38
C PRO A 11 -3.98 -14.57 6.65
N GLU A 12 -4.47 -15.32 7.64
CA GLU A 12 -4.83 -14.76 8.97
C GLU A 12 -3.60 -14.37 9.79
N ALA A 13 -2.43 -14.91 9.44
CA ALA A 13 -1.17 -14.65 10.10
C ALA A 13 -0.02 -14.45 9.10
N VAL A 14 0.89 -13.54 9.44
CA VAL A 14 2.14 -13.32 8.72
C VAL A 14 3.23 -14.21 9.32
N SER A 15 4.05 -14.85 8.48
CA SER A 15 5.10 -15.74 8.95
C SER A 15 6.09 -15.03 9.89
N ARG A 16 6.61 -15.74 10.90
CA ARG A 16 7.61 -15.17 11.82
C ARG A 16 8.86 -14.65 11.10
N GLY A 17 9.26 -15.30 10.01
CA GLY A 17 10.39 -14.87 9.19
C GLY A 17 10.16 -13.50 8.56
N VAL A 18 8.98 -13.29 7.97
CA VAL A 18 8.59 -11.99 7.37
C VAL A 18 8.54 -10.90 8.45
N LEU A 19 7.89 -11.19 9.58
CA LEU A 19 7.81 -10.25 10.71
C LEU A 19 9.20 -9.87 11.24
N HIS A 20 10.08 -10.86 11.43
CA HIS A 20 11.44 -10.63 11.91
C HIS A 20 12.26 -9.80 10.93
N SER A 21 12.13 -10.05 9.62
CA SER A 21 12.78 -9.25 8.58
C SER A 21 12.33 -7.79 8.59
N LEU A 22 11.03 -7.53 8.76
CA LEU A 22 10.50 -6.17 8.91
C LEU A 22 10.97 -5.49 10.20
N GLN A 23 10.93 -6.20 11.34
CA GLN A 23 11.30 -5.65 12.65
C GLN A 23 12.78 -5.28 12.74
N ARG A 24 13.66 -5.99 12.03
CA ARG A 24 15.09 -5.62 11.92
C ARG A 24 15.29 -4.27 11.23
N ARG A 25 14.37 -3.87 10.33
CA ARG A 25 14.36 -2.54 9.69
C ARG A 25 13.65 -1.53 10.60
N LYS A 26 14.25 -1.19 11.75
CA LYS A 26 13.64 -0.37 12.82
C LYS A 26 12.90 0.89 12.34
N LYS A 27 13.48 1.64 11.39
CA LYS A 27 12.88 2.88 10.87
C LYS A 27 11.65 2.61 10.01
N LEU A 28 11.71 1.60 9.13
CA LEU A 28 10.55 1.13 8.37
C LEU A 28 9.45 0.61 9.31
N TRP A 29 9.81 -0.22 10.29
CA TRP A 29 8.86 -0.76 11.26
C TRP A 29 8.12 0.35 12.02
N ARG A 30 8.84 1.39 12.47
CA ARG A 30 8.23 2.55 13.12
C ARG A 30 7.28 3.29 12.17
N PHE A 31 7.70 3.51 10.92
CA PHE A 31 6.85 4.13 9.90
C PHE A 31 5.56 3.34 9.68
N LEU A 32 5.67 2.03 9.42
CA LEU A 32 4.51 1.16 9.18
C LEU A 32 3.57 1.15 10.39
N ARG A 33 4.09 1.11 11.62
CA ARG A 33 3.25 1.16 12.83
C ARG A 33 2.43 2.44 12.94
N GLU A 34 3.06 3.60 12.75
CA GLU A 34 2.35 4.89 12.82
C GLU A 34 1.38 5.06 11.65
N PHE A 35 1.78 4.65 10.45
CA PHE A 35 0.92 4.63 9.27
C PHE A 35 -0.32 3.76 9.50
N CYS A 36 -0.14 2.50 9.91
CA CYS A 36 -1.27 1.59 10.12
C CYS A 36 -2.21 2.09 11.22
N ARG A 37 -1.67 2.67 12.29
CA ARG A 37 -2.48 3.27 13.37
C ARG A 37 -3.29 4.47 12.85
N ALA A 38 -2.70 5.35 12.06
CA ALA A 38 -3.37 6.53 11.54
C ALA A 38 -4.46 6.15 10.52
N VAL A 39 -4.18 5.20 9.63
CA VAL A 39 -5.15 4.65 8.67
C VAL A 39 -6.30 3.95 9.39
N GLY A 40 -6.00 3.08 10.35
CA GLY A 40 -7.03 2.36 11.12
C GLY A 40 -7.96 3.29 11.91
N ARG A 41 -7.44 4.39 12.47
CA ARG A 41 -8.25 5.42 13.13
C ARG A 41 -9.22 6.14 12.20
N ALA A 42 -8.93 6.17 10.90
CA ALA A 42 -9.78 6.76 9.88
C ALA A 42 -10.75 5.73 9.25
N GLY A 43 -10.78 4.49 9.75
CA GLY A 43 -11.61 3.40 9.22
C GLY A 43 -11.02 2.71 7.98
N GLY A 44 -9.77 3.00 7.63
CA GLY A 44 -9.09 2.35 6.51
C GLY A 44 -8.35 1.07 6.92
N HIS A 45 -8.05 0.23 5.92
CA HIS A 45 -7.27 -0.99 6.13
C HIS A 45 -6.00 -0.94 5.27
N PRO A 46 -4.81 -0.88 5.90
CA PRO A 46 -3.53 -0.84 5.20
C PRO A 46 -3.01 -2.25 4.90
N TYR A 47 -2.39 -2.41 3.73
CA TYR A 47 -1.79 -3.65 3.26
C TYR A 47 -0.38 -3.36 2.73
N LEU A 48 0.56 -4.25 3.04
CA LEU A 48 1.84 -4.33 2.34
C LEU A 48 1.63 -5.19 1.09
N VAL A 49 1.95 -4.66 -0.08
CA VAL A 49 1.69 -5.31 -1.38
C VAL A 49 2.95 -5.30 -2.23
N GLY A 50 2.87 -5.81 -3.45
CA GLY A 50 3.96 -5.74 -4.43
C GLY A 50 5.15 -6.66 -4.14
N GLY A 51 6.30 -6.32 -4.73
CA GLY A 51 7.49 -7.18 -4.77
C GLY A 51 8.11 -7.46 -3.40
N ILE A 52 7.99 -6.53 -2.45
CA ILE A 52 8.51 -6.70 -1.09
C ILE A 52 7.86 -7.86 -0.35
N VAL A 53 6.58 -8.18 -0.61
CA VAL A 53 5.92 -9.33 0.03
C VAL A 53 6.60 -10.63 -0.40
N ARG A 54 6.81 -10.82 -1.70
CA ARG A 54 7.56 -11.95 -2.26
C ARG A 54 8.96 -12.01 -1.67
N ASP A 55 9.68 -10.89 -1.69
CA ASP A 55 11.09 -10.87 -1.26
C ASP A 55 11.23 -11.20 0.22
N LEU A 56 10.34 -10.70 1.08
CA LEU A 56 10.35 -11.04 2.51
C LEU A 56 10.03 -12.52 2.76
N ILE A 57 9.14 -13.13 1.97
CA ILE A 57 8.84 -14.56 2.03
C ILE A 57 10.07 -15.39 1.63
N GLU A 58 10.83 -14.92 0.64
CA GLU A 58 12.09 -15.54 0.20
C GLU A 58 13.30 -15.20 1.08
N GLY A 59 13.08 -14.48 2.20
CA GLY A 59 14.15 -14.10 3.13
C GLY A 59 15.08 -12.98 2.63
N ARG A 60 14.72 -12.31 1.53
CA ARG A 60 15.40 -11.11 1.01
C ARG A 60 14.91 -9.84 1.72
N PRO A 61 15.72 -8.77 1.77
CA PRO A 61 15.35 -7.54 2.46
C PRO A 61 14.18 -6.77 1.81
N GLY A 62 14.03 -6.85 0.47
CA GLY A 62 13.06 -6.11 -0.34
C GLY A 62 13.27 -4.58 -0.32
N SER A 63 13.46 -3.95 -1.49
CA SER A 63 13.70 -2.50 -1.59
C SER A 63 12.41 -1.69 -1.75
N ASP A 64 11.46 -2.22 -2.53
CA ASP A 64 10.33 -1.46 -3.05
C ASP A 64 9.16 -1.53 -2.08
N ILE A 65 8.87 -0.43 -1.37
CA ILE A 65 7.86 -0.42 -0.32
C ILE A 65 6.54 0.09 -0.90
N ASP A 66 5.70 -0.85 -1.31
CA ASP A 66 4.36 -0.57 -1.81
C ASP A 66 3.30 -0.83 -0.74
N LEU A 67 2.50 0.19 -0.46
CA LEU A 67 1.38 0.14 0.46
C LEU A 67 0.07 0.38 -0.28
N MET A 68 -0.93 -0.43 0.03
CA MET A 68 -2.30 -0.27 -0.44
C MET A 68 -3.21 0.04 0.74
N VAL A 69 -4.22 0.89 0.54
CA VAL A 69 -5.23 1.20 1.55
C VAL A 69 -6.63 1.02 0.99
N THR A 70 -7.49 0.30 1.72
CA THR A 70 -8.93 0.21 1.44
C THR A 70 -9.73 1.03 2.46
N GLY A 71 -11.02 1.26 2.20
CA GLY A 71 -11.97 1.81 3.19
C GLY A 71 -11.97 3.33 3.38
N ILE A 72 -11.01 4.06 2.79
CA ILE A 72 -10.95 5.53 2.84
C ILE A 72 -10.72 6.15 1.46
N GLY A 73 -11.12 7.41 1.29
CA GLY A 73 -10.92 8.14 0.04
C GLY A 73 -9.55 8.83 -0.08
N PHE A 74 -9.21 9.28 -1.29
CA PHE A 74 -7.88 9.84 -1.62
C PHE A 74 -7.55 11.12 -0.84
N ALA A 75 -8.56 11.95 -0.57
CA ALA A 75 -8.40 13.15 0.24
C ALA A 75 -8.08 12.80 1.71
N ALA A 76 -8.78 11.81 2.27
CA ALA A 76 -8.54 11.34 3.64
C ALA A 76 -7.15 10.71 3.77
N LEU A 77 -6.76 9.83 2.83
CA LEU A 77 -5.41 9.28 2.76
C LEU A 77 -4.35 10.39 2.69
N GLY A 78 -4.59 11.40 1.86
CA GLY A 78 -3.74 12.58 1.74
C GLY A 78 -3.58 13.39 3.02
N GLY A 79 -4.66 13.53 3.80
CA GLY A 79 -4.61 14.14 5.13
C GLY A 79 -3.74 13.34 6.08
N ILE A 80 -3.92 12.02 6.10
CA ILE A 80 -3.18 11.08 6.96
C ILE A 80 -1.68 11.14 6.67
N VAL A 81 -1.26 10.93 5.41
CA VAL A 81 0.18 10.88 5.08
C VAL A 81 0.91 12.20 5.33
N ARG A 82 0.20 13.33 5.21
CA ARG A 82 0.76 14.66 5.50
C ARG A 82 0.82 14.95 7.01
N ALA A 83 -0.09 14.38 7.80
CA ALA A 83 -0.17 14.56 9.25
C ALA A 83 0.77 13.64 10.05
N LEU A 84 1.39 12.63 9.40
CA LEU A 84 2.37 11.76 10.06
C LEU A 84 3.54 12.56 10.68
N PRO A 85 4.09 12.14 11.84
CA PRO A 85 5.13 12.87 12.55
C PRO A 85 6.46 12.87 11.77
N ARG A 86 6.63 13.88 10.91
CA ARG A 86 7.67 13.91 9.86
C ARG A 86 9.09 13.77 10.40
N LYS A 87 9.43 14.49 11.46
CA LYS A 87 10.79 14.45 12.05
C LYS A 87 11.11 13.08 12.62
N GLU A 88 10.20 12.50 13.37
CA GLU A 88 10.35 11.19 14.02
C GLU A 88 10.43 10.04 13.03
N LEU A 89 9.66 10.12 11.95
CA LEU A 89 9.62 9.12 10.88
C LEU A 89 10.64 9.40 9.77
N GLY A 90 11.38 10.50 9.85
CA GLY A 90 12.34 10.91 8.83
C GLY A 90 11.70 11.20 7.47
N ILE A 91 10.45 11.67 7.41
CA ILE A 91 9.75 12.00 6.16
C ILE A 91 10.30 13.31 5.60
N ARG A 92 10.89 13.27 4.41
CA ARG A 92 11.41 14.44 3.69
C ARG A 92 10.33 15.11 2.87
N ARG A 93 9.60 14.34 2.06
CA ARG A 93 8.61 14.85 1.11
C ARG A 93 7.44 13.88 0.96
N VAL A 94 6.27 14.43 0.67
CA VAL A 94 5.09 13.68 0.27
C VAL A 94 4.58 14.33 -1.02
N VAL A 95 4.45 13.55 -2.09
CA VAL A 95 4.01 14.02 -3.41
C VAL A 95 2.82 13.20 -3.84
N ALA A 96 1.75 13.86 -4.30
CA ALA A 96 0.67 13.16 -5.00
C ALA A 96 1.14 12.87 -6.44
N ALA A 97 1.10 11.62 -6.85
CA ALA A 97 1.54 11.17 -8.16
C ALA A 97 0.39 10.45 -8.90
N GLY A 98 0.30 10.71 -10.21
CA GLY A 98 -0.65 10.07 -11.12
C GLY A 98 -2.05 10.70 -11.09
N LYS A 99 -2.43 11.40 -12.17
CA LYS A 99 -3.82 11.86 -12.38
C LYS A 99 -4.82 10.70 -12.45
N GLN A 100 -4.34 9.49 -12.82
CA GLN A 100 -5.17 8.29 -12.99
C GLN A 100 -5.02 7.26 -11.85
N PHE A 101 -3.93 7.28 -11.09
CA PHE A 101 -3.57 6.15 -10.21
C PHE A 101 -3.62 6.44 -8.70
N ALA A 102 -4.00 7.65 -8.30
CA ALA A 102 -4.27 8.01 -6.90
C ALA A 102 -3.20 7.51 -5.90
N VAL A 103 -1.92 7.78 -6.20
CA VAL A 103 -0.77 7.35 -5.38
C VAL A 103 -0.16 8.55 -4.65
N TYR A 104 0.27 8.34 -3.41
CA TYR A 104 1.17 9.25 -2.70
C TYR A 104 2.57 8.63 -2.62
N LYS A 105 3.57 9.37 -3.08
CA LYS A 105 4.99 8.99 -2.95
C LYS A 105 5.60 9.69 -1.75
N ILE A 106 6.23 8.93 -0.85
CA ILE A 106 6.77 9.42 0.41
C ILE A 106 8.28 9.16 0.43
N SER A 107 9.09 10.22 0.34
CA SER A 107 10.53 10.10 0.48
C SER A 107 10.95 10.25 1.93
N THR A 108 11.94 9.46 2.35
CA THR A 108 12.43 9.43 3.74
C THR A 108 13.93 9.71 3.81
N THR A 109 14.44 9.94 5.02
CA THR A 109 15.88 10.14 5.28
C THR A 109 16.68 8.84 5.36
N TRP A 110 15.99 7.69 5.39
CA TRP A 110 16.57 6.40 5.72
C TRP A 110 16.35 5.33 4.65
N SER A 111 15.61 5.66 3.60
CA SER A 111 15.43 4.84 2.41
C SER A 111 15.98 5.60 1.20
N GLY A 112 16.65 4.88 0.30
CA GLY A 112 16.99 5.41 -1.04
C GLY A 112 15.78 5.45 -1.97
N GLU A 113 14.82 4.54 -1.75
CA GLU A 113 13.57 4.43 -2.49
C GLU A 113 12.43 5.22 -1.82
N GLU A 114 11.49 5.71 -2.63
CA GLU A 114 10.23 6.28 -2.15
C GLU A 114 9.28 5.16 -1.70
N ILE A 115 8.46 5.45 -0.69
CA ILE A 115 7.35 4.58 -0.30
C ILE A 115 6.14 5.02 -1.11
N ASP A 116 5.58 4.10 -1.89
CA ASP A 116 4.38 4.34 -2.68
C ASP A 116 3.15 3.90 -1.87
N VAL A 117 2.17 4.79 -1.74
CA VAL A 117 0.92 4.53 -1.00
C VAL A 117 -0.27 4.79 -1.91
N ALA A 118 -0.93 3.72 -2.34
CA ALA A 118 -2.08 3.76 -3.23
C ALA A 118 -3.38 3.43 -2.48
N LEU A 119 -4.51 3.87 -3.04
CA LEU A 119 -5.79 3.25 -2.72
C LEU A 119 -5.94 1.94 -3.48
N ALA A 120 -6.62 0.97 -2.88
CA ALA A 120 -7.11 -0.19 -3.61
C ALA A 120 -7.98 0.27 -4.78
N ARG A 121 -7.79 -0.33 -5.94
CA ARG A 121 -8.51 0.01 -7.16
C ARG A 121 -8.92 -1.21 -7.95
N SER A 122 -10.08 -1.14 -8.60
CA SER A 122 -10.42 -2.08 -9.66
C SER A 122 -10.20 -1.41 -11.02
N GLU A 123 -9.51 -2.13 -11.90
CA GLU A 123 -9.28 -1.72 -13.29
C GLU A 123 -10.14 -2.59 -14.22
N HIS A 124 -11.09 -1.97 -14.91
CA HIS A 124 -11.79 -2.61 -16.03
C HIS A 124 -11.17 -2.14 -17.34
N SER A 125 -10.59 -3.08 -18.10
CA SER A 125 -10.10 -2.80 -19.46
C SER A 125 -11.29 -2.57 -20.39
N THR A 126 -11.45 -1.35 -20.92
CA THR A 126 -12.60 -0.96 -21.76
C THR A 126 -12.30 -0.97 -23.26
N GLY A 127 -11.14 -1.45 -23.72
CA GLY A 127 -10.84 -1.52 -25.15
C GLY A 127 -9.47 -2.14 -25.50
N PRO A 128 -9.17 -2.33 -26.81
CA PRO A 128 -7.88 -2.85 -27.26
C PRO A 128 -6.74 -1.90 -26.88
N GLY A 129 -5.66 -2.44 -26.30
CA GLY A 129 -4.39 -1.74 -26.16
C GLY A 129 -4.07 -1.09 -24.81
N HIS A 130 -4.71 -1.47 -23.69
CA HIS A 130 -4.34 -1.03 -22.32
C HIS A 130 -4.26 0.49 -22.09
N ARG A 131 -4.94 1.31 -22.91
CA ARG A 131 -4.84 2.79 -22.84
C ARG A 131 -6.04 3.48 -22.19
N GLN A 132 -7.09 2.73 -21.89
CA GLN A 132 -8.32 3.23 -21.28
C GLN A 132 -8.78 2.22 -20.23
N PHE A 133 -8.71 2.62 -18.97
CA PHE A 133 -9.17 1.84 -17.84
C PHE A 133 -10.03 2.76 -16.95
N GLU A 134 -11.19 2.27 -16.54
CA GLU A 134 -11.99 2.93 -15.51
C GLU A 134 -11.40 2.53 -14.16
N VAL A 135 -10.92 3.53 -13.39
CA VAL A 135 -10.36 3.31 -12.06
C VAL A 135 -11.45 3.58 -11.04
N ARG A 136 -11.85 2.55 -10.29
CA ARG A 136 -12.69 2.70 -9.10
C ARG A 136 -11.83 2.51 -7.88
N THR A 137 -11.92 3.40 -6.90
CA THR A 137 -11.20 3.29 -5.61
C THR A 137 -12.15 3.27 -4.41
N HIS A 138 -13.41 3.64 -4.62
CA HIS A 138 -14.42 3.62 -3.56
C HIS A 138 -15.03 2.23 -3.43
N GLY A 139 -15.00 1.68 -2.23
CA GLY A 139 -15.61 0.38 -1.92
C GLY A 139 -14.85 -0.84 -2.45
N VAL A 140 -13.66 -0.65 -3.01
CA VAL A 140 -12.80 -1.72 -3.50
C VAL A 140 -12.11 -2.38 -2.31
N ASP A 141 -12.31 -3.70 -2.16
CA ASP A 141 -11.58 -4.52 -1.21
C ASP A 141 -10.22 -4.94 -1.79
N ALA A 142 -9.27 -5.29 -0.92
CA ALA A 142 -7.94 -5.75 -1.30
C ALA A 142 -7.96 -6.94 -2.27
N ARG A 143 -8.98 -7.81 -2.20
CA ARG A 143 -9.12 -8.95 -3.11
C ARG A 143 -9.52 -8.54 -4.52
N GLU A 144 -10.31 -7.49 -4.64
CA GLU A 144 -10.76 -6.95 -5.94
C GLU A 144 -9.63 -6.17 -6.62
N ASP A 145 -8.74 -5.54 -5.85
CA ASP A 145 -7.51 -4.94 -6.39
C ASP A 145 -6.51 -5.99 -6.89
N ALA A 146 -6.44 -7.13 -6.20
CA ALA A 146 -5.51 -8.22 -6.53
C ALA A 146 -6.00 -9.17 -7.65
N SER A 147 -7.22 -8.98 -8.18
CA SER A 147 -7.86 -9.86 -9.17
C SER A 147 -7.72 -9.38 -10.60
#